data_AF-A0A925HT87-F1
#
_entry.id   AF-A0A925HT87-F1
#
_cell.length_a   1.000
_cell.length_b   1.000
_cell.length_c   1.000
_cell.angle_alpha   90.00
_cell.angle_beta   90.00
_cell.angle_gamma   90.00
#
_symmetry.space_group_name_H-M   'P 1'
#
loop_
_entity.id
_entity.type
_entity.pdbx_description
1 polymer ?
#
loop_
_entity_poly.entity_id
_entity_poly.type
_entity_poly.pdbx_seq_one_letter_code
_entity_poly.pdbx_strand_id
1 'polypeptide(L)'
;MKKSTRLLAGLLMLSTATSAQLGIGTTTPNSTLDVRGSFAANYRSTTISTTILATDHTIVFTGTSAVTYTLPLATGIAGRVYWIKNASTSVTTPVLTIATQSSQTIDGNSSWTLDEPNETIRIVSDGANWYILNQDVVVPKTATTGGAWLQGGNRVNSIKSIGTTTNFHLPFITNNAERMRLTTTGFLGLGSTAPLGRLHVITENSEPGDDYIFDDYGAGTSQGFFMTKSRGTIASPLNLALNDPIGMIRFIPRYNGALTLTSGFTSLEATYRGNGTTGLSDFRFFTSGTEKMRITETGNVGIGSSTFTTANPEKLLVDAGTTGSYNVISGRGNINNYLQLNIQNRSDGTSASSDVVASANNGTESAFFIDMGINSNGYSNTSLPILDGANTAYLYATGRNFFIGNGSAGRDLILFTNGFDNIDEKMRILSTGNVGIGVTAPADKLSVAGIVAPTADNLYSLGKSTARWTAVWAANGTIQTSDARLKTNILPLQYGLKEILLLNPVSYNWINGAKENKIGLIAQDVKKLIPEVVSGDESTELLGMNYAELVPVLINAVKEQQGQIDSMMKQVKAIEESKGTKKKN
;
A
#
# COMPACT_ATOMS: atom_id res chain seq x y z
N MET A 1 112.91 -22.69 77.42
CA MET A 1 114.39 -22.81 77.38
C MET A 1 114.89 -22.12 76.10
N LYS A 2 115.72 -21.07 76.24
CA LYS A 2 116.54 -20.30 75.24
C LYS A 2 115.78 -19.58 74.08
N LYS A 3 115.59 -18.24 74.05
CA LYS A 3 116.52 -17.10 73.70
C LYS A 3 117.24 -17.33 72.35
N SER A 4 117.30 -16.43 71.35
CA SER A 4 117.59 -14.99 71.43
C SER A 4 117.21 -14.16 70.17
N THR A 5 116.90 -12.90 70.45
CA THR A 5 116.80 -11.64 69.68
C THR A 5 117.92 -11.35 68.64
N ARG A 6 117.60 -10.64 67.53
CA ARG A 6 118.09 -9.26 67.24
C ARG A 6 117.40 -8.61 66.04
N LEU A 7 117.26 -7.30 66.19
CA LEU A 7 116.44 -6.30 65.50
C LEU A 7 117.29 -5.56 64.43
N LEU A 8 116.69 -5.08 63.35
CA LEU A 8 117.12 -3.84 62.69
C LEU A 8 115.92 -3.11 62.09
N ALA A 9 115.68 -1.88 62.54
CA ALA A 9 114.61 -0.99 62.10
C ALA A 9 115.21 0.21 61.36
N GLY A 10 114.56 0.62 60.27
CA GLY A 10 114.81 1.87 59.54
C GLY A 10 113.48 2.51 59.17
N LEU A 11 113.04 3.41 60.04
CA LEU A 11 111.91 4.36 59.96
C LEU A 11 112.19 5.37 58.81
N LEU A 12 111.26 6.01 58.08
CA LEU A 12 110.22 6.93 58.55
C LEU A 12 109.57 7.63 57.31
N MET A 13 108.24 7.58 57.17
CA MET A 13 107.26 8.64 56.76
C MET A 13 107.45 9.41 55.41
N LEU A 14 106.46 9.99 54.71
CA LEU A 14 105.14 10.53 55.02
C LEU A 14 104.42 10.90 53.68
N SER A 15 103.10 11.13 53.75
CA SER A 15 102.27 11.94 52.81
C SER A 15 101.69 11.17 51.60
N THR A 16 100.43 11.28 51.20
CA THR A 16 99.27 12.13 51.54
C THR A 16 98.01 11.30 51.23
N ALA A 17 97.03 11.27 52.12
CA ALA A 17 95.73 10.67 51.80
C ALA A 17 95.02 11.52 50.73
N THR A 18 94.89 11.00 49.52
CA THR A 18 93.84 11.43 48.59
C THR A 18 93.49 10.25 47.70
N SER A 19 92.32 9.67 47.97
CA SER A 19 91.53 8.83 47.07
C SER A 19 92.23 7.58 46.50
N ALA A 20 91.83 6.40 46.99
CA ALA A 20 92.18 5.09 46.41
C ALA A 20 91.50 4.87 45.04
N GLN A 21 91.66 5.82 44.13
CA GLN A 21 91.03 5.84 42.82
C GLN A 21 92.02 5.33 41.78
N LEU A 22 91.69 4.22 41.15
CA LEU A 22 92.44 3.65 40.04
C LEU A 22 91.86 4.18 38.72
N GLY A 23 92.59 5.10 38.08
CA GLY A 23 92.25 5.61 36.75
C GLY A 23 93.00 4.85 35.65
N ILE A 24 92.28 4.29 34.68
CA ILE A 24 92.87 3.67 33.48
C ILE A 24 92.38 4.48 32.27
N GLY A 25 93.32 5.16 31.60
CA GLY A 25 93.01 6.09 30.51
C GLY A 25 92.58 7.49 30.95
N THR A 26 92.71 7.85 32.23
CA THR A 26 92.47 9.20 32.78
C THR A 26 93.40 9.50 33.95
N THR A 27 93.83 10.77 34.10
CA THR A 27 94.59 11.26 35.26
C THR A 27 93.70 11.94 36.30
N THR A 28 92.41 12.09 36.01
CA THR A 28 91.37 12.63 36.90
C THR A 28 90.21 11.63 37.03
N PRO A 29 90.39 10.51 37.75
CA PRO A 29 89.35 9.50 37.91
C PRO A 29 88.16 10.05 38.71
N ASN A 30 86.94 9.84 38.19
CA ASN A 30 85.71 10.31 38.83
C ASN A 30 85.14 9.31 39.87
N SER A 31 85.79 8.17 40.09
CA SER A 31 85.34 7.09 41.01
C SER A 31 86.52 6.23 41.45
N THR A 32 86.34 5.39 42.48
CA THR A 32 87.36 4.45 43.01
C THR A 32 87.99 3.57 41.92
N LEU A 33 87.25 3.29 40.84
CA LEU A 33 87.75 2.73 39.59
C LEU A 33 87.12 3.51 38.43
N ASP A 34 87.92 4.19 37.60
CA ASP A 34 87.47 4.91 36.40
C ASP A 34 88.24 4.38 35.18
N VAL A 35 87.53 3.69 34.28
CA VAL A 35 88.11 3.12 33.05
C VAL A 35 87.53 3.86 31.85
N ARG A 36 88.37 4.65 31.16
CA ARG A 36 88.01 5.35 29.93
C ARG A 36 88.29 4.47 28.72
N GLY A 37 87.40 3.51 28.50
CA GLY A 37 87.49 2.51 27.44
C GLY A 37 86.65 1.28 27.79
N SER A 38 86.79 0.20 27.03
CA SER A 38 86.19 -1.08 27.40
C SER A 38 86.92 -1.69 28.61
N PHE A 39 86.17 -2.32 29.51
CA PHE A 39 86.73 -3.19 30.53
C PHE A 39 86.38 -4.65 30.21
N ALA A 40 87.34 -5.56 30.40
CA ALA A 40 87.11 -6.98 30.25
C ALA A 40 86.93 -7.60 31.64
N ALA A 41 85.79 -8.24 31.85
CA ALA A 41 85.56 -9.08 33.01
C ALA A 41 85.52 -10.56 32.59
N ASN A 42 85.72 -11.46 33.54
CA ASN A 42 85.73 -12.88 33.26
C ASN A 42 84.35 -13.35 32.74
N TYR A 43 84.36 -14.08 31.63
CA TYR A 43 83.18 -14.67 31.01
C TYR A 43 83.33 -16.19 30.94
N ARG A 44 82.33 -16.92 31.44
CA ARG A 44 82.30 -18.39 31.40
C ARG A 44 80.96 -18.87 30.82
N SER A 45 80.99 -19.83 29.90
CA SER A 45 79.78 -20.45 29.36
C SER A 45 79.77 -21.94 29.68
N THR A 46 78.62 -22.50 30.06
CA THR A 46 78.49 -23.94 30.34
C THR A 46 77.16 -24.50 29.86
N THR A 47 77.08 -25.83 29.72
CA THR A 47 75.89 -26.56 29.28
C THR A 47 75.39 -27.57 30.32
N ILE A 48 76.05 -27.67 31.48
CA ILE A 48 75.79 -28.64 32.54
C ILE A 48 75.72 -27.95 33.91
N SER A 49 75.17 -28.60 34.93
CA SER A 49 75.16 -28.07 36.31
C SER A 49 76.58 -27.81 36.83
N THR A 50 76.79 -26.68 37.50
CA THR A 50 78.12 -26.28 38.01
C THR A 50 78.02 -25.36 39.22
N THR A 51 79.15 -25.06 39.87
CA THR A 51 79.24 -24.03 40.91
C THR A 51 79.84 -22.76 40.31
N ILE A 52 79.28 -21.60 40.64
CA ILE A 52 79.78 -20.28 40.26
C ILE A 52 81.03 -19.99 41.08
N LEU A 53 82.12 -19.66 40.40
CA LEU A 53 83.45 -19.52 40.97
C LEU A 53 83.69 -18.08 41.42
N ALA A 54 84.64 -17.90 42.36
CA ALA A 54 85.07 -16.56 42.78
C ALA A 54 85.68 -15.72 41.64
N THR A 55 86.15 -16.37 40.58
CA THR A 55 86.73 -15.74 39.39
C THR A 55 85.70 -15.41 38.31
N ASP A 56 84.47 -15.92 38.41
CA ASP A 56 83.43 -15.57 37.46
C ASP A 56 83.00 -14.12 37.66
N HIS A 57 82.63 -13.45 36.58
CA HIS A 57 81.86 -12.21 36.65
C HIS A 57 80.56 -12.38 35.90
N THR A 58 80.65 -12.87 34.67
CA THR A 58 79.50 -13.25 33.85
C THR A 58 79.54 -14.75 33.57
N ILE A 59 78.45 -15.45 33.88
CA ILE A 59 78.30 -16.85 33.53
C ILE A 59 77.03 -17.07 32.72
N VAL A 60 77.15 -17.81 31.62
CA VAL A 60 76.06 -18.05 30.67
C VAL A 60 75.80 -19.54 30.57
N PHE A 61 74.53 -19.92 30.55
CA PHE A 61 74.07 -21.26 30.27
C PHE A 61 73.60 -21.36 28.82
N THR A 62 74.10 -22.33 28.07
CA THR A 62 73.75 -22.55 26.65
C THR A 62 73.32 -23.99 26.37
N GLY A 63 73.00 -24.76 27.41
CA GLY A 63 72.60 -26.17 27.28
C GLY A 63 71.15 -26.32 26.80
N THR A 64 70.78 -27.54 26.45
CA THR A 64 69.46 -27.88 25.86
C THR A 64 68.54 -28.63 26.83
N SER A 65 68.97 -28.86 28.08
CA SER A 65 68.21 -29.54 29.14
C SER A 65 68.38 -28.79 30.47
N ALA A 66 67.44 -28.92 31.40
CA ALA A 66 67.46 -28.15 32.65
C ALA A 66 68.70 -28.46 33.51
N VAL A 67 69.30 -27.44 34.12
CA VAL A 67 70.52 -27.55 34.94
C VAL A 67 70.50 -26.61 36.15
N THR A 68 71.45 -26.79 37.06
CA THR A 68 71.60 -25.96 38.27
C THR A 68 72.97 -25.30 38.35
N TYR A 69 73.01 -23.98 38.49
CA TYR A 69 74.18 -23.21 38.87
C TYR A 69 74.14 -22.92 40.37
N THR A 70 75.12 -23.39 41.13
CA THR A 70 75.19 -23.19 42.58
C THR A 70 76.06 -21.98 42.89
N LEU A 71 75.51 -20.97 43.58
CA LEU A 71 76.26 -19.82 44.06
C LEU A 71 77.25 -20.24 45.16
N PRO A 72 78.39 -19.54 45.32
CA PRO A 72 79.25 -19.75 46.48
C PRO A 72 78.57 -19.22 47.76
N LEU A 73 79.08 -19.64 48.93
CA LEU A 73 78.65 -19.09 50.22
C LEU A 73 78.73 -17.56 50.21
N ALA A 74 77.61 -16.88 50.43
CA ALA A 74 77.55 -15.42 50.52
C ALA A 74 78.35 -14.85 51.70
N THR A 75 78.65 -15.68 52.71
CA THR A 75 79.30 -15.24 53.95
C THR A 75 80.72 -14.72 53.69
N GLY A 76 80.98 -13.49 54.08
CA GLY A 76 82.30 -12.86 53.96
C GLY A 76 82.65 -12.29 52.58
N ILE A 77 81.68 -12.24 51.65
CA ILE A 77 81.87 -11.68 50.29
C ILE A 77 80.86 -10.56 49.97
N ALA A 78 80.54 -9.73 50.97
CA ALA A 78 79.66 -8.57 50.81
C ALA A 78 80.09 -7.68 49.63
N GLY A 79 79.13 -7.29 48.80
CA GLY A 79 79.32 -6.51 47.57
C GLY A 79 79.77 -7.33 46.35
N ARG A 80 79.97 -8.65 46.44
CA ARG A 80 80.30 -9.46 45.26
C ARG A 80 79.10 -9.58 44.32
N VAL A 81 79.31 -9.28 43.04
CA VAL A 81 78.27 -9.28 42.02
C VAL A 81 78.55 -10.33 40.95
N TYR A 82 77.50 -11.05 40.51
CA TYR A 82 77.54 -11.92 39.35
C TYR A 82 76.44 -11.56 38.34
N TRP A 83 76.73 -11.76 37.06
CA TRP A 83 75.75 -11.73 35.97
C TRP A 83 75.53 -13.14 35.47
N ILE A 84 74.28 -13.60 35.49
CA ILE A 84 73.93 -14.98 35.14
C ILE A 84 72.87 -14.95 34.05
N LYS A 85 73.10 -15.62 32.92
CA LYS A 85 72.18 -15.62 31.78
C LYS A 85 71.83 -17.03 31.31
N ASN A 86 70.56 -17.29 31.06
CA ASN A 86 70.10 -18.43 30.26
C ASN A 86 70.05 -18.04 28.78
N ALA A 87 71.08 -18.42 28.02
CA ALA A 87 71.17 -18.21 26.58
C ALA A 87 70.96 -19.51 25.80
N SER A 88 70.16 -20.44 26.32
CA SER A 88 69.78 -21.64 25.58
C SER A 88 69.04 -21.28 24.28
N THR A 89 69.40 -21.97 23.19
CA THR A 89 68.77 -21.81 21.88
C THR A 89 67.71 -22.88 21.58
N SER A 90 67.39 -23.75 22.55
CA SER A 90 66.32 -24.75 22.41
C SER A 90 64.94 -24.08 22.23
N VAL A 91 64.12 -24.66 21.35
CA VAL A 91 62.76 -24.16 21.01
C VAL A 91 61.86 -24.08 22.25
N THR A 92 61.96 -25.03 23.16
CA THR A 92 61.46 -24.90 24.53
C THR A 92 62.66 -24.60 25.43
N THR A 93 62.69 -23.41 26.02
CA THR A 93 63.84 -23.00 26.84
C THR A 93 63.95 -23.87 28.09
N PRO A 94 65.07 -24.59 28.28
CA PRO A 94 65.30 -25.38 29.48
C PRO A 94 65.56 -24.47 30.68
N VAL A 95 64.98 -24.83 31.82
CA VAL A 95 65.11 -24.07 33.06
C VAL A 95 66.55 -24.11 33.58
N LEU A 96 67.14 -22.93 33.80
CA LEU A 96 68.37 -22.79 34.57
C LEU A 96 68.00 -22.42 36.01
N THR A 97 68.30 -23.29 36.97
CA THR A 97 68.09 -23.01 38.39
C THR A 97 69.36 -22.48 39.01
N ILE A 98 69.28 -21.37 39.74
CA ILE A 98 70.38 -20.76 40.49
C ILE A 98 70.14 -21.09 41.96
N ALA A 99 70.93 -22.00 42.50
CA ALA A 99 70.77 -22.47 43.87
C ALA A 99 71.78 -21.80 44.79
N THR A 100 71.41 -21.64 46.06
CA THR A 100 72.33 -21.24 47.13
C THR A 100 72.96 -22.46 47.79
N GLN A 101 73.95 -22.22 48.65
CA GLN A 101 74.52 -23.24 49.52
C GLN A 101 73.99 -23.08 50.94
N SER A 102 73.83 -24.19 51.66
CA SER A 102 73.34 -24.20 53.05
C SER A 102 71.95 -23.55 53.19
N SER A 103 71.70 -22.81 54.27
CA SER A 103 70.44 -22.11 54.57
C SER A 103 70.40 -20.67 54.05
N GLN A 104 71.24 -20.32 53.07
CA GLN A 104 71.26 -18.97 52.50
C GLN A 104 70.09 -18.76 51.56
N THR A 105 69.79 -17.50 51.27
CA THR A 105 68.68 -17.15 50.38
C THR A 105 69.09 -16.17 49.29
N ILE A 106 68.34 -16.18 48.19
CA ILE A 106 68.27 -15.16 47.15
C ILE A 106 66.95 -14.42 47.36
N ASP A 107 66.97 -13.19 47.88
CA ASP A 107 65.76 -12.43 48.23
C ASP A 107 64.74 -13.25 49.05
N GLY A 108 65.21 -14.03 50.02
CA GLY A 108 64.39 -14.90 50.87
C GLY A 108 64.08 -16.29 50.31
N ASN A 109 64.46 -16.60 49.07
CA ASN A 109 64.23 -17.92 48.43
C ASN A 109 65.50 -18.80 48.41
N SER A 110 65.37 -20.12 48.47
CA SER A 110 66.53 -21.04 48.42
C SER A 110 67.19 -21.13 47.04
N SER A 111 66.45 -20.75 45.99
CA SER A 111 66.91 -20.75 44.60
C SER A 111 66.12 -19.75 43.75
N TRP A 112 66.66 -19.41 42.58
CA TRP A 112 66.04 -18.55 41.58
C TRP A 112 66.08 -19.23 40.20
N THR A 113 65.00 -19.20 39.43
CA THR A 113 64.96 -19.87 38.10
C THR A 113 65.00 -18.86 36.97
N LEU A 114 65.69 -19.21 35.89
CA LEU A 114 65.62 -18.54 34.60
C LEU A 114 65.06 -19.53 33.57
N ASP A 115 63.80 -19.40 33.20
CA ASP A 115 63.06 -20.31 32.33
C ASP A 115 62.66 -19.69 30.98
N GLU A 116 62.96 -18.41 30.76
CA GLU A 116 62.73 -17.73 29.49
C GLU A 116 64.02 -17.60 28.64
N PRO A 117 63.91 -17.62 27.29
CA PRO A 117 65.08 -17.48 26.42
C PRO A 117 65.74 -16.10 26.60
N ASN A 118 67.06 -16.10 26.77
CA ASN A 118 67.89 -14.91 27.02
C ASN A 118 67.67 -14.20 28.36
N GLU A 119 66.93 -14.82 29.27
CA GLU A 119 66.73 -14.29 30.60
C GLU A 119 68.03 -14.18 31.39
N THR A 120 68.22 -13.05 32.07
CA THR A 120 69.46 -12.66 32.75
C THR A 120 69.15 -12.06 34.11
N ILE A 121 69.98 -12.37 35.11
CA ILE A 121 69.98 -11.68 36.39
C ILE A 121 71.33 -11.06 36.70
N ARG A 122 71.32 -9.99 37.49
CA ARG A 122 72.45 -9.52 38.27
C ARG A 122 72.16 -9.74 39.74
N ILE A 123 73.08 -10.38 40.43
CA ILE A 123 72.91 -10.75 41.83
C ILE A 123 74.10 -10.27 42.64
N VAL A 124 73.84 -9.79 43.86
CA VAL A 124 74.86 -9.30 44.80
C VAL A 124 74.78 -10.01 46.14
N SER A 125 75.93 -10.28 46.76
CA SER A 125 75.97 -10.74 48.15
C SER A 125 75.97 -9.55 49.11
N ASP A 126 75.23 -9.62 50.21
CA ASP A 126 75.32 -8.66 51.31
C ASP A 126 76.33 -9.09 52.40
N GLY A 127 76.97 -10.25 52.24
CA GLY A 127 77.86 -10.86 53.22
C GLY A 127 77.23 -11.92 54.12
N ALA A 128 75.95 -12.26 53.91
CA ALA A 128 75.24 -13.35 54.57
C ALA A 128 74.29 -14.11 53.61
N ASN A 129 73.62 -13.40 52.71
CA ASN A 129 72.67 -13.86 51.70
C ASN A 129 72.93 -13.17 50.34
N TRP A 130 72.15 -13.55 49.34
CA TRP A 130 72.16 -13.00 47.99
C TRP A 130 70.89 -12.18 47.71
N TYR A 131 71.01 -11.14 46.90
CA TYR A 131 69.91 -10.25 46.49
C TYR A 131 69.96 -10.01 44.98
N ILE A 132 68.82 -10.08 44.30
CA ILE A 132 68.69 -9.74 42.89
C ILE A 132 68.66 -8.22 42.78
N LEU A 133 69.63 -7.66 42.05
CA LEU A 133 69.66 -6.23 41.73
C LEU A 133 68.78 -5.89 40.53
N ASN A 134 68.74 -6.80 39.55
CA ASN A 134 67.85 -6.73 38.41
C ASN A 134 67.67 -8.12 37.79
N GLN A 135 66.49 -8.37 37.24
CA GLN A 135 66.19 -9.49 36.36
C GLN A 135 65.64 -8.93 35.06
N ASP A 136 66.32 -9.27 33.97
CA ASP A 136 65.99 -8.82 32.64
C ASP A 136 65.73 -10.04 31.76
N VAL A 137 64.52 -10.15 31.25
CA VAL A 137 64.27 -11.01 30.10
C VAL A 137 64.65 -10.19 28.87
N VAL A 138 65.81 -10.49 28.28
CA VAL A 138 66.22 -9.84 27.03
C VAL A 138 65.42 -10.42 25.89
N VAL A 139 64.16 -10.02 25.81
CA VAL A 139 63.38 -10.17 24.60
C VAL A 139 63.86 -9.05 23.66
N PRO A 140 64.31 -9.35 22.43
CA PRO A 140 64.89 -8.34 21.54
C PRO A 140 63.87 -7.23 21.22
N LYS A 141 63.73 -6.20 22.07
CA LYS A 141 62.64 -5.19 22.07
C LYS A 141 61.38 -5.66 21.31
N THR A 142 60.84 -6.83 21.68
CA THR A 142 59.67 -7.45 21.02
C THR A 142 58.89 -8.38 21.96
N ALA A 143 58.89 -8.16 23.28
CA ALA A 143 57.80 -8.62 24.16
C ALA A 143 57.70 -7.71 25.39
N THR A 144 56.53 -7.37 25.89
CA THR A 144 55.22 -8.03 25.84
C THR A 144 54.39 -7.71 24.59
N THR A 145 54.31 -8.64 23.65
CA THR A 145 53.20 -8.66 22.69
C THR A 145 52.61 -10.06 22.64
N GLY A 146 51.98 -10.49 23.73
CA GLY A 146 50.62 -10.99 23.55
C GLY A 146 49.86 -9.78 23.01
N GLY A 147 49.83 -9.65 21.67
CA GLY A 147 49.71 -8.36 20.99
C GLY A 147 48.69 -7.44 21.62
N ALA A 148 49.17 -6.43 22.36
CA ALA A 148 48.36 -5.26 22.63
C ALA A 148 47.81 -4.81 21.27
N TRP A 149 46.51 -4.53 21.18
CA TRP A 149 45.97 -3.88 19.99
C TRP A 149 46.77 -2.60 19.79
N LEU A 150 47.67 -2.62 18.81
CA LEU A 150 48.38 -1.42 18.41
C LEU A 150 47.32 -0.44 17.91
N GLN A 151 47.41 0.81 18.34
CA GLN A 151 46.56 1.88 17.82
C GLN A 151 46.87 2.01 16.32
N GLY A 152 45.97 1.50 15.46
CA GLY A 152 46.20 1.33 14.02
C GLY A 152 46.10 -0.11 13.46
N GLY A 153 45.92 -1.12 14.32
CA GLY A 153 45.67 -2.51 13.93
C GLY A 153 46.93 -3.38 13.79
N ASN A 154 46.73 -4.70 13.68
CA ASN A 154 47.80 -5.70 13.55
C ASN A 154 47.90 -6.18 12.08
N ARG A 155 49.09 -6.18 11.47
CA ARG A 155 49.33 -6.85 10.18
C ARG A 155 49.63 -8.34 10.43
N VAL A 156 48.71 -9.23 10.07
CA VAL A 156 48.83 -10.69 10.32
C VAL A 156 48.87 -11.51 9.02
N ASN A 157 49.63 -12.61 9.02
CA ASN A 157 49.85 -13.53 7.87
C ASN A 157 48.96 -14.79 7.90
N SER A 158 48.13 -14.93 8.93
CA SER A 158 47.21 -16.05 9.18
C SER A 158 46.09 -15.56 10.11
N ILE A 159 44.99 -16.31 10.20
CA ILE A 159 43.86 -15.95 11.08
C ILE A 159 44.35 -15.92 12.53
N LYS A 160 44.18 -14.77 13.20
CA LYS A 160 44.33 -14.62 14.66
C LYS A 160 42.95 -14.37 15.26
N SER A 161 42.58 -15.16 16.26
CA SER A 161 41.29 -15.05 16.94
C SER A 161 41.34 -14.02 18.06
N ILE A 162 40.29 -13.20 18.18
CA ILE A 162 40.04 -12.35 19.34
C ILE A 162 38.80 -12.91 20.04
N GLY A 163 38.92 -13.29 21.31
CA GLY A 163 37.81 -13.85 22.08
C GLY A 163 38.24 -14.57 23.34
N THR A 164 37.27 -15.22 23.98
CA THR A 164 37.47 -16.09 25.15
C THR A 164 37.46 -17.56 24.68
N THR A 165 38.32 -18.40 25.27
CA THR A 165 38.30 -19.87 25.06
C THR A 165 37.53 -20.59 26.17
N THR A 166 36.92 -19.83 27.07
CA THR A 166 36.19 -20.27 28.25
C THR A 166 34.71 -19.91 28.12
N ASN A 167 33.86 -20.35 29.05
CA ASN A 167 32.42 -20.07 29.07
C ASN A 167 32.08 -18.65 29.56
N PHE A 168 32.93 -17.66 29.26
CA PHE A 168 32.72 -16.26 29.61
C PHE A 168 32.44 -15.44 28.35
N HIS A 169 31.59 -14.43 28.50
CA HIS A 169 31.24 -13.48 27.45
C HIS A 169 32.45 -12.62 27.05
N LEU A 170 32.41 -12.05 25.85
CA LEU A 170 33.41 -11.11 25.36
C LEU A 170 32.83 -9.68 25.34
N PRO A 171 33.04 -8.89 26.41
CA PRO A 171 32.62 -7.49 26.45
C PRO A 171 33.65 -6.57 25.76
N PHE A 172 33.14 -5.52 25.12
CA PHE A 172 33.90 -4.39 24.59
C PHE A 172 33.58 -3.18 25.47
N ILE A 173 34.60 -2.67 26.16
CA ILE A 173 34.47 -1.64 27.19
C ILE A 173 35.21 -0.37 26.71
N THR A 174 34.55 0.78 26.84
CA THR A 174 35.18 2.09 26.65
C THR A 174 34.66 3.05 27.71
N ASN A 175 35.52 3.96 28.17
CA ASN A 175 35.23 4.86 29.29
C ASN A 175 34.69 4.11 30.53
N ASN A 176 35.29 2.95 30.85
CA ASN A 176 34.89 2.07 31.95
C ASN A 176 33.42 1.59 31.91
N ALA A 177 32.77 1.67 30.74
CA ALA A 177 31.41 1.19 30.51
C ALA A 177 31.40 0.16 29.38
N GLU A 178 30.65 -0.92 29.56
CA GLU A 178 30.44 -1.91 28.52
C GLU A 178 29.50 -1.36 27.46
N ARG A 179 29.95 -1.32 26.20
CA ARG A 179 29.17 -0.79 25.07
C ARG A 179 28.69 -1.86 24.11
N MET A 180 29.41 -2.98 24.03
CA MET A 180 29.07 -4.11 23.16
C MET A 180 29.47 -5.41 23.84
N ARG A 181 28.73 -6.49 23.61
CA ARG A 181 29.03 -7.82 24.14
C ARG A 181 28.71 -8.90 23.13
N LEU A 182 29.66 -9.79 22.89
CA LEU A 182 29.38 -11.11 22.30
C LEU A 182 29.19 -12.12 23.43
N THR A 183 28.00 -12.66 23.56
CA THR A 183 27.67 -13.67 24.57
C THR A 183 28.25 -15.04 24.19
N THR A 184 28.29 -15.98 25.15
CA THR A 184 28.81 -17.34 24.95
C THR A 184 27.91 -18.18 24.05
N THR A 185 26.66 -17.75 23.87
CA THR A 185 25.68 -18.34 22.95
C THR A 185 25.67 -17.66 21.58
N GLY A 186 26.55 -16.66 21.35
CA GLY A 186 26.73 -16.01 20.06
C GLY A 186 25.78 -14.83 19.77
N PHE A 187 25.08 -14.30 20.77
CA PHE A 187 24.30 -13.06 20.63
C PHE A 187 25.19 -11.85 20.81
N LEU A 188 25.07 -10.90 19.90
CA LEU A 188 25.74 -9.62 19.93
C LEU A 188 24.80 -8.54 20.49
N GLY A 189 25.10 -8.03 21.68
CA GLY A 189 24.43 -6.88 22.27
C GLY A 189 25.22 -5.59 22.02
N LEU A 190 24.54 -4.51 21.65
CA LEU A 190 25.05 -3.14 21.72
C LEU A 190 24.18 -2.38 22.72
N GLY A 191 24.80 -1.83 23.77
CA GLY A 191 24.08 -1.19 24.88
C GLY A 191 23.33 -2.15 25.82
N SER A 192 23.48 -3.47 25.66
CA SER A 192 22.81 -4.47 26.51
C SER A 192 23.75 -5.59 26.94
N THR A 193 23.74 -5.92 28.23
CA THR A 193 24.47 -7.08 28.79
C THR A 193 23.66 -8.38 28.68
N ALA A 194 22.37 -8.29 28.34
CA ALA A 194 21.43 -9.41 28.21
C ALA A 194 20.67 -9.32 26.87
N PRO A 195 21.35 -9.46 25.72
CA PRO A 195 20.71 -9.36 24.42
C PRO A 195 19.61 -10.42 24.24
N LEU A 196 18.46 -10.02 23.69
CA LEU A 196 17.30 -10.91 23.48
C LEU A 196 17.31 -11.63 22.12
N GLY A 197 18.27 -11.30 21.25
CA GLY A 197 18.41 -11.87 19.92
C GLY A 197 19.85 -11.83 19.42
N ARG A 198 20.10 -12.42 18.23
CA ARG A 198 21.44 -12.53 17.63
C ARG A 198 22.15 -11.19 17.49
N LEU A 199 21.39 -10.14 17.17
CA LEU A 199 21.79 -8.74 17.27
C LEU A 199 20.72 -8.03 18.09
N HIS A 200 21.10 -7.38 19.19
CA HIS A 200 20.20 -6.57 20.00
C HIS A 200 20.86 -5.23 20.27
N VAL A 201 20.31 -4.18 19.68
CA VAL A 201 20.74 -2.80 19.90
C VAL A 201 19.74 -2.18 20.86
N ILE A 202 20.23 -1.67 21.99
CA ILE A 202 19.44 -0.92 22.96
C ILE A 202 20.10 0.44 23.15
N THR A 203 19.27 1.46 23.10
CA THR A 203 19.60 2.80 23.59
C THR A 203 18.80 3.05 24.86
N GLU A 204 19.49 3.29 25.98
CA GLU A 204 18.89 3.62 27.27
C GLU A 204 19.24 5.07 27.64
N ASN A 205 18.32 5.79 28.27
CA ASN A 205 18.43 7.22 28.61
C ASN A 205 18.55 8.14 27.36
N SER A 206 18.81 9.43 27.58
CA SER A 206 18.91 10.48 26.55
C SER A 206 20.20 10.40 25.70
N GLU A 207 20.71 9.20 25.41
CA GLU A 207 21.90 9.03 24.56
C GLU A 207 21.55 9.46 23.12
N PRO A 208 22.23 10.47 22.55
CA PRO A 208 21.90 10.99 21.22
C PRO A 208 22.34 10.02 20.11
N GLY A 209 21.46 9.71 19.15
CA GLY A 209 21.83 8.98 17.93
C GLY A 209 20.67 8.16 17.31
N ASP A 210 20.86 7.74 16.06
CA ASP A 210 20.00 6.75 15.39
C ASP A 210 20.55 5.33 15.63
N ASP A 211 19.68 4.37 15.95
CA ASP A 211 20.09 2.99 16.26
C ASP A 211 20.68 2.26 15.03
N TYR A 212 20.20 2.59 13.81
CA TYR A 212 20.65 1.99 12.55
C TYR A 212 20.76 3.06 11.45
N ILE A 213 21.94 3.19 10.84
CA ILE A 213 22.21 4.09 9.71
C ILE A 213 22.77 3.28 8.54
N PHE A 214 22.27 3.53 7.33
CA PHE A 214 22.74 2.93 6.09
C PHE A 214 22.95 4.04 5.05
N ASP A 215 24.19 4.30 4.65
CA ASP A 215 24.54 5.35 3.67
C ASP A 215 25.30 4.78 2.46
N ASP A 216 24.83 5.08 1.24
CA ASP A 216 25.50 4.73 -0.02
C ASP A 216 25.60 5.99 -0.89
N TYR A 217 26.80 6.27 -1.35
CA TYR A 217 27.13 7.44 -2.15
C TYR A 217 27.46 7.07 -3.61
N GLY A 218 27.32 5.79 -3.98
CA GLY A 218 27.62 5.28 -5.31
C GLY A 218 26.47 5.45 -6.30
N ALA A 219 26.80 5.76 -7.56
CA ALA A 219 25.84 5.68 -8.66
C ALA A 219 25.74 4.21 -9.13
N GLY A 220 24.52 3.63 -9.10
CA GLY A 220 24.24 2.33 -9.73
C GLY A 220 24.09 1.12 -8.78
N THR A 221 24.15 1.32 -7.46
CA THR A 221 23.81 0.30 -6.46
C THR A 221 22.56 0.67 -5.67
N SER A 222 21.92 -0.31 -5.05
CA SER A 222 20.81 -0.09 -4.12
C SER A 222 21.17 -0.67 -2.77
N GLN A 223 21.08 0.14 -1.73
CA GLN A 223 21.08 -0.36 -0.36
C GLN A 223 19.79 -1.13 -0.09
N GLY A 224 19.89 -2.16 0.74
CA GLY A 224 18.73 -2.97 1.07
C GLY A 224 18.87 -3.64 2.43
N PHE A 225 17.73 -3.79 3.08
CA PHE A 225 17.56 -4.66 4.23
C PHE A 225 16.96 -5.98 3.73
N PHE A 226 17.78 -7.03 3.67
CA PHE A 226 17.39 -8.31 3.09
C PHE A 226 16.96 -9.30 4.16
N MET A 227 15.75 -9.84 4.02
CA MET A 227 15.27 -10.99 4.79
C MET A 227 15.11 -12.17 3.83
N THR A 228 16.00 -13.16 3.96
CA THR A 228 15.93 -14.40 3.18
C THR A 228 15.55 -15.58 4.07
N LYS A 229 14.79 -16.51 3.49
CA LYS A 229 14.43 -17.74 4.18
C LYS A 229 14.48 -18.89 3.21
N SER A 230 15.09 -19.98 3.66
CA SER A 230 15.00 -21.29 3.05
C SER A 230 14.52 -22.28 4.11
N ARG A 231 14.03 -23.43 3.66
CA ARG A 231 13.97 -24.62 4.51
C ARG A 231 15.34 -25.31 4.48
N GLY A 232 15.55 -26.32 5.33
CA GLY A 232 16.81 -27.07 5.36
C GLY A 232 17.93 -26.38 6.15
N THR A 233 19.18 -26.54 5.71
CA THR A 233 20.37 -25.97 6.37
C THR A 233 21.20 -25.17 5.38
N ILE A 234 22.18 -24.41 5.85
CA ILE A 234 23.12 -23.67 4.98
C ILE A 234 23.86 -24.63 4.02
N ALA A 235 24.21 -25.83 4.48
CA ALA A 235 24.90 -26.84 3.66
C ALA A 235 23.96 -27.59 2.69
N SER A 236 22.65 -27.55 2.93
CA SER A 236 21.63 -28.22 2.11
C SER A 236 20.32 -27.44 2.18
N PRO A 237 20.19 -26.33 1.43
CA PRO A 237 18.99 -25.51 1.44
C PRO A 237 17.85 -26.20 0.67
N LEU A 238 16.63 -26.03 1.15
CA LEU A 238 15.41 -26.54 0.56
C LEU A 238 14.48 -25.39 0.22
N ASN A 239 13.64 -25.59 -0.80
CA ASN A 239 12.61 -24.63 -1.19
C ASN A 239 11.63 -24.36 -0.05
N LEU A 240 11.13 -23.13 0.01
CA LEU A 240 9.97 -22.79 0.84
C LEU A 240 8.74 -23.55 0.35
N ALA A 241 7.84 -23.89 1.26
CA ALA A 241 6.53 -24.42 0.92
C ALA A 241 5.50 -23.29 0.78
N LEU A 242 4.42 -23.54 0.04
CA LEU A 242 3.30 -22.63 -0.08
C LEU A 242 2.85 -22.13 1.30
N ASN A 243 2.67 -20.81 1.42
CA ASN A 243 2.30 -20.09 2.64
C ASN A 243 3.38 -19.96 3.71
N ASP A 244 4.63 -20.35 3.44
CA ASP A 244 5.72 -20.06 4.36
C ASP A 244 5.91 -18.54 4.52
N PRO A 245 5.98 -18.02 5.77
CA PRO A 245 6.35 -16.63 5.98
C PRO A 245 7.82 -16.46 5.61
N ILE A 246 8.15 -15.50 4.75
CA ILE A 246 9.53 -15.25 4.29
C ILE A 246 10.27 -14.41 5.34
N GLY A 247 9.63 -13.33 5.78
CA GLY A 247 10.19 -12.38 6.74
C GLY A 247 9.16 -11.32 7.09
N MET A 248 9.42 -10.60 8.18
CA MET A 248 8.52 -9.54 8.64
C MET A 248 9.24 -8.48 9.48
N ILE A 249 8.69 -7.27 9.42
CA ILE A 249 9.00 -6.17 10.33
C ILE A 249 7.85 -6.03 11.30
N ARG A 250 8.14 -6.02 12.61
CA ARG A 250 7.12 -5.97 13.67
C ARG A 250 7.25 -4.72 14.51
N PHE A 251 6.10 -4.18 14.89
CA PHE A 251 5.94 -3.12 15.86
C PHE A 251 5.22 -3.70 17.07
N ILE A 252 5.91 -3.73 18.21
CA ILE A 252 5.47 -4.44 19.41
C ILE A 252 5.40 -3.44 20.55
N PRO A 253 4.20 -3.03 21.00
CA PRO A 253 4.08 -2.17 22.16
C PRO A 253 4.33 -2.97 23.44
N ARG A 254 4.82 -2.30 24.48
CA ARG A 254 4.69 -2.79 25.84
C ARG A 254 3.31 -2.43 26.35
N TYR A 255 2.55 -3.41 26.83
CA TYR A 255 1.24 -3.18 27.46
C TYR A 255 1.13 -4.03 28.72
N ASN A 256 0.46 -3.52 29.76
CA ASN A 256 0.39 -4.15 31.08
C ASN A 256 1.74 -4.59 31.64
N GLY A 257 2.79 -3.80 31.38
CA GLY A 257 4.14 -4.09 31.86
C GLY A 257 4.84 -5.26 31.15
N ALA A 258 4.27 -5.86 30.11
CA ALA A 258 4.84 -6.98 29.37
C ALA A 258 5.17 -6.61 27.91
N LEU A 259 6.27 -7.15 27.40
CA LEU A 259 6.60 -7.15 25.98
C LEU A 259 6.20 -8.52 25.40
N THR A 260 5.09 -8.58 24.66
CA THR A 260 4.58 -9.85 24.12
C THR A 260 5.00 -9.99 22.65
N LEU A 261 5.91 -10.91 22.36
CA LEU A 261 6.47 -11.11 21.02
C LEU A 261 5.60 -12.00 20.10
N THR A 262 4.57 -12.64 20.65
CA THR A 262 3.85 -13.75 19.99
C THR A 262 2.46 -13.39 19.48
N SER A 263 1.85 -12.28 19.93
CA SER A 263 0.48 -11.90 19.54
C SER A 263 0.21 -10.40 19.70
N GLY A 264 -0.81 -9.90 19.01
CA GLY A 264 -1.31 -8.52 19.17
C GLY A 264 -0.41 -7.42 18.57
N PHE A 265 0.56 -7.79 17.74
CA PHE A 265 1.50 -6.86 17.11
C PHE A 265 0.95 -6.29 15.79
N THR A 266 1.53 -5.17 15.37
CA THR A 266 1.38 -4.64 14.00
C THR A 266 2.59 -5.10 13.19
N SER A 267 2.38 -5.53 11.94
CA SER A 267 3.50 -6.02 11.12
C SER A 267 3.31 -5.84 9.62
N LEU A 268 4.44 -5.76 8.93
CA LEU A 268 4.57 -5.92 7.49
C LEU A 268 5.18 -7.28 7.23
N GLU A 269 4.52 -8.13 6.45
CA GLU A 269 4.93 -9.52 6.27
C GLU A 269 4.89 -9.95 4.80
N ALA A 270 5.95 -10.61 4.34
CA ALA A 270 5.98 -11.28 3.05
C ALA A 270 5.70 -12.78 3.24
N THR A 271 4.88 -13.36 2.36
CA THR A 271 4.52 -14.79 2.45
C THR A 271 4.66 -15.46 1.10
N TYR A 272 5.34 -16.61 1.09
CA TYR A 272 5.64 -17.32 -0.13
C TYR A 272 4.38 -17.91 -0.76
N ARG A 273 4.19 -17.63 -2.06
CA ARG A 273 3.11 -18.15 -2.91
C ARG A 273 3.60 -19.01 -4.06
N GLY A 274 4.92 -19.13 -4.21
CA GLY A 274 5.50 -19.98 -5.23
C GLY A 274 5.34 -21.48 -4.94
N ASN A 275 5.85 -22.27 -5.87
CA ASN A 275 5.79 -23.73 -5.90
C ASN A 275 7.18 -24.38 -5.83
N GLY A 276 8.21 -23.61 -5.47
CA GLY A 276 9.61 -24.01 -5.49
C GLY A 276 10.35 -23.73 -6.80
N THR A 277 9.67 -23.27 -7.86
CA THR A 277 10.32 -22.80 -9.10
C THR A 277 10.10 -21.31 -9.37
N THR A 278 9.10 -20.71 -8.73
CA THR A 278 8.80 -19.28 -8.84
C THR A 278 9.06 -18.53 -7.52
N GLY A 279 9.42 -17.25 -7.62
CA GLY A 279 9.64 -16.36 -6.47
C GLY A 279 8.37 -15.61 -6.03
N LEU A 280 7.19 -16.16 -6.31
CA LEU A 280 5.92 -15.48 -6.04
C LEU A 280 5.69 -15.30 -4.53
N SER A 281 5.18 -14.13 -4.14
CA SER A 281 4.86 -13.84 -2.75
C SER A 281 3.76 -12.80 -2.62
N ASP A 282 3.02 -12.88 -1.52
CA ASP A 282 2.12 -11.84 -1.06
C ASP A 282 2.86 -10.87 -0.14
N PHE A 283 2.41 -9.61 -0.13
CA PHE A 283 2.78 -8.64 0.88
C PHE A 283 1.57 -8.24 1.73
N ARG A 284 1.69 -8.35 3.05
CA ARG A 284 0.56 -8.30 3.98
C ARG A 284 0.79 -7.28 5.09
N PHE A 285 -0.29 -6.62 5.49
CA PHE A 285 -0.32 -5.62 6.55
C PHE A 285 -1.24 -6.11 7.67
N PHE A 286 -0.66 -6.23 8.86
CA PHE A 286 -1.38 -6.63 10.07
C PHE A 286 -1.46 -5.46 11.03
N THR A 287 -2.63 -5.24 11.62
CA THR A 287 -2.80 -4.34 12.77
C THR A 287 -3.50 -5.09 13.89
N SER A 288 -2.99 -4.94 15.12
CA SER A 288 -3.50 -5.67 16.29
C SER A 288 -3.62 -7.18 16.06
N GLY A 289 -2.63 -7.78 15.37
CA GLY A 289 -2.58 -9.21 15.06
C GLY A 289 -3.56 -9.70 13.99
N THR A 290 -4.33 -8.81 13.35
CA THR A 290 -5.28 -9.18 12.29
C THR A 290 -4.84 -8.61 10.95
N GLU A 291 -4.93 -9.40 9.89
CA GLU A 291 -4.66 -8.93 8.54
C GLU A 291 -5.71 -7.90 8.12
N LYS A 292 -5.28 -6.72 7.68
CA LYS A 292 -6.15 -5.63 7.23
C LYS A 292 -5.99 -5.28 5.77
N MET A 293 -4.82 -5.54 5.20
CA MET A 293 -4.56 -5.29 3.78
C MET A 293 -3.58 -6.33 3.23
N ARG A 294 -3.76 -6.68 1.96
CA ARG A 294 -2.87 -7.57 1.20
C ARG A 294 -2.65 -7.06 -0.22
N ILE A 295 -1.44 -7.23 -0.73
CA ILE A 295 -1.15 -7.26 -2.17
C ILE A 295 -0.77 -8.69 -2.52
N THR A 296 -1.52 -9.33 -3.41
CA THR A 296 -1.26 -10.72 -3.84
C THR A 296 -0.11 -10.80 -4.83
N GLU A 297 0.40 -12.00 -5.06
CA GLU A 297 1.40 -12.30 -6.07
C GLU A 297 0.95 -11.98 -7.51
N THR A 298 -0.36 -11.90 -7.74
CA THR A 298 -1.00 -11.51 -9.01
C THR A 298 -1.29 -10.00 -9.12
N GLY A 299 -0.92 -9.23 -8.09
CA GLY A 299 -1.10 -7.78 -8.02
C GLY A 299 -2.52 -7.33 -7.63
N ASN A 300 -3.32 -8.19 -7.01
CA ASN A 300 -4.63 -7.80 -6.48
C ASN A 300 -4.47 -7.19 -5.09
N VAL A 301 -5.16 -6.10 -4.82
CA VAL A 301 -5.13 -5.39 -3.54
C VAL A 301 -6.42 -5.63 -2.80
N GLY A 302 -6.34 -6.18 -1.59
CA GLY A 302 -7.49 -6.39 -0.71
C GLY A 302 -7.36 -5.50 0.52
N ILE A 303 -8.41 -4.77 0.86
CA ILE A 303 -8.54 -3.96 2.09
C ILE A 303 -9.76 -4.48 2.84
N GLY A 304 -9.59 -4.91 4.08
CA GLY A 304 -10.64 -5.50 4.90
C GLY A 304 -11.00 -6.95 4.55
N SER A 305 -10.56 -7.46 3.39
CA SER A 305 -10.68 -8.86 2.99
C SER A 305 -9.38 -9.37 2.35
N SER A 306 -9.11 -10.67 2.52
CA SER A 306 -8.03 -11.40 1.84
C SER A 306 -8.55 -12.41 0.80
N THR A 307 -9.86 -12.43 0.57
CA THR A 307 -10.54 -13.37 -0.33
C THR A 307 -11.12 -12.59 -1.50
N PHE A 308 -10.72 -12.96 -2.71
CA PHE A 308 -11.18 -12.35 -3.96
C PHE A 308 -12.12 -13.31 -4.69
N THR A 309 -12.93 -12.77 -5.60
CA THR A 309 -13.78 -13.61 -6.46
C THR A 309 -12.93 -14.54 -7.32
N THR A 310 -13.23 -15.85 -7.34
CA THR A 310 -12.37 -16.86 -8.00
C THR A 310 -12.35 -16.75 -9.52
N ALA A 311 -13.51 -16.53 -10.15
CA ALA A 311 -13.60 -16.43 -11.60
C ALA A 311 -13.12 -15.07 -12.15
N ASN A 312 -13.44 -13.99 -11.42
CA ASN A 312 -13.19 -12.61 -11.82
C ASN A 312 -12.60 -11.82 -10.64
N PRO A 313 -11.34 -12.07 -10.27
CA PRO A 313 -10.75 -11.47 -9.08
C PRO A 313 -10.60 -9.96 -9.25
N GLU A 314 -11.01 -9.22 -8.22
CA GLU A 314 -10.94 -7.77 -8.18
C GLU A 314 -9.47 -7.33 -8.10
N LYS A 315 -9.10 -6.31 -8.87
CA LYS A 315 -7.76 -5.69 -8.73
C LYS A 315 -7.65 -4.84 -7.47
N LEU A 316 -8.75 -4.22 -7.06
CA LEU A 316 -8.91 -3.56 -5.78
C LEU A 316 -10.23 -4.00 -5.15
N LEU A 317 -10.14 -4.76 -4.06
CA LEU A 317 -11.28 -5.12 -3.22
C LEU A 317 -11.24 -4.29 -1.94
N VAL A 318 -12.33 -3.57 -1.66
CA VAL A 318 -12.53 -2.88 -0.37
C VAL A 318 -13.77 -3.46 0.28
N ASP A 319 -13.57 -4.29 1.29
CA ASP A 319 -14.64 -4.88 2.09
C ASP A 319 -14.71 -4.15 3.44
N ALA A 320 -15.76 -3.35 3.62
CA ALA A 320 -15.98 -2.61 4.86
C ALA A 320 -16.55 -3.51 5.99
N GLY A 321 -17.00 -4.73 5.68
CA GLY A 321 -17.75 -5.58 6.59
C GLY A 321 -19.00 -4.89 7.15
N THR A 322 -19.42 -5.30 8.34
CA THR A 322 -20.47 -4.58 9.08
C THR A 322 -19.89 -3.31 9.69
N THR A 323 -20.39 -2.14 9.27
CA THR A 323 -19.90 -0.84 9.72
C THR A 323 -21.05 0.15 9.93
N GLY A 324 -20.85 1.14 10.79
CA GLY A 324 -21.77 2.29 10.95
C GLY A 324 -21.49 3.43 9.96
N SER A 325 -20.45 3.32 9.14
CA SER A 325 -20.15 4.29 8.08
C SER A 325 -21.07 4.07 6.88
N TYR A 326 -21.59 5.15 6.30
CA TYR A 326 -22.30 5.11 5.03
C TYR A 326 -21.36 5.16 3.81
N ASN A 327 -20.05 5.35 4.00
CA ASN A 327 -19.06 5.45 2.93
C ASN A 327 -18.08 4.29 2.98
N VAL A 328 -17.93 3.58 1.86
CA VAL A 328 -16.83 2.62 1.63
C VAL A 328 -15.61 3.36 1.07
N ILE A 329 -15.81 4.30 0.12
CA ILE A 329 -14.76 5.12 -0.49
C ILE A 329 -15.22 6.60 -0.48
N SER A 330 -14.33 7.53 -0.12
CA SER A 330 -14.58 8.98 -0.19
C SER A 330 -13.41 9.69 -0.88
N GLY A 331 -13.65 10.23 -2.09
CA GLY A 331 -12.69 11.08 -2.81
C GLY A 331 -12.96 12.56 -2.57
N ARG A 332 -11.93 13.36 -2.28
CA ARG A 332 -12.03 14.81 -2.03
C ARG A 332 -10.90 15.55 -2.73
N GLY A 333 -11.18 16.72 -3.29
CA GLY A 333 -10.19 17.61 -3.91
C GLY A 333 -10.66 19.06 -3.90
N ASN A 334 -9.72 20.00 -3.91
CA ASN A 334 -9.97 21.44 -3.95
C ASN A 334 -9.28 22.04 -5.18
N ILE A 335 -9.93 21.96 -6.34
CA ILE A 335 -9.38 22.40 -7.62
C ILE A 335 -10.44 23.16 -8.42
N ASN A 336 -10.01 24.17 -9.18
CA ASN A 336 -10.86 24.86 -10.15
C ASN A 336 -10.73 24.20 -11.54
N ASN A 337 -10.92 22.87 -11.57
CA ASN A 337 -10.88 22.03 -12.77
C ASN A 337 -11.53 20.67 -12.47
N TYR A 338 -11.53 19.73 -13.41
CA TYR A 338 -12.14 18.41 -13.26
C TYR A 338 -11.48 17.56 -12.16
N LEU A 339 -12.27 17.14 -11.18
CA LEU A 339 -11.95 16.07 -10.23
C LEU A 339 -12.80 14.86 -10.59
N GLN A 340 -12.19 13.78 -11.07
CA GLN A 340 -12.92 12.69 -11.73
C GLN A 340 -12.53 11.32 -11.18
N LEU A 341 -13.52 10.43 -11.12
CA LEU A 341 -13.28 8.99 -11.23
C LEU A 341 -13.32 8.63 -12.72
N ASN A 342 -12.15 8.41 -13.32
CA ASN A 342 -12.03 8.09 -14.73
C ASN A 342 -11.80 6.59 -14.92
N ILE A 343 -12.79 5.89 -15.49
CA ILE A 343 -12.74 4.45 -15.78
C ILE A 343 -12.80 4.29 -17.30
N GLN A 344 -11.80 3.58 -17.85
CA GLN A 344 -11.72 3.27 -19.27
C GLN A 344 -11.34 1.81 -19.48
N ASN A 345 -12.24 1.06 -20.11
CA ASN A 345 -11.91 -0.19 -20.75
C ASN A 345 -11.20 0.10 -22.08
N ARG A 346 -9.94 -0.29 -22.17
CA ARG A 346 -9.08 -0.03 -23.34
C ARG A 346 -9.28 -1.03 -24.49
N SER A 347 -10.11 -2.05 -24.27
CA SER A 347 -10.45 -3.04 -25.29
C SER A 347 -11.43 -2.43 -26.31
N ASP A 348 -11.17 -2.68 -27.59
CA ASP A 348 -12.06 -2.38 -28.72
C ASP A 348 -12.95 -3.58 -29.12
N GLY A 349 -12.91 -4.66 -28.35
CA GLY A 349 -13.72 -5.86 -28.60
C GLY A 349 -15.23 -5.61 -28.64
N THR A 350 -15.96 -6.53 -29.26
CA THR A 350 -17.39 -6.43 -29.58
C THR A 350 -18.35 -6.41 -28.38
N SER A 351 -17.83 -6.66 -27.18
CA SER A 351 -18.59 -6.63 -25.93
C SER A 351 -17.90 -5.78 -24.85
N ALA A 352 -16.94 -4.94 -25.24
CA ALA A 352 -16.20 -4.11 -24.30
C ALA A 352 -16.98 -2.83 -23.95
N SER A 353 -17.18 -2.58 -22.67
CA SER A 353 -17.78 -1.37 -22.11
C SER A 353 -17.00 -0.90 -20.88
N SER A 354 -17.22 0.36 -20.49
CA SER A 354 -16.70 0.95 -19.26
C SER A 354 -17.86 1.38 -18.38
N ASP A 355 -17.99 0.75 -17.21
CA ASP A 355 -19.24 0.75 -16.46
C ASP A 355 -19.02 1.08 -14.99
N VAL A 356 -20.05 1.66 -14.37
CA VAL A 356 -20.19 1.82 -12.92
C VAL A 356 -21.50 1.19 -12.50
N VAL A 357 -21.40 0.10 -11.74
CA VAL A 357 -22.53 -0.77 -11.40
C VAL A 357 -22.80 -0.72 -9.90
N ALA A 358 -24.08 -0.69 -9.53
CA ALA A 358 -24.52 -0.88 -8.15
C ALA A 358 -25.57 -2.00 -8.07
N SER A 359 -25.29 -3.00 -7.24
CA SER A 359 -26.12 -4.19 -7.08
C SER A 359 -26.86 -4.18 -5.76
N ALA A 360 -28.09 -4.71 -5.75
CA ALA A 360 -28.81 -4.98 -4.51
C ALA A 360 -28.06 -6.03 -3.66
N ASN A 361 -28.43 -6.17 -2.38
CA ASN A 361 -27.84 -7.18 -1.50
C ASN A 361 -28.06 -8.63 -1.98
N ASN A 362 -29.01 -8.84 -2.89
CA ASN A 362 -29.31 -10.09 -3.57
C ASN A 362 -29.02 -10.03 -5.08
N GLY A 363 -28.29 -9.00 -5.54
CA GLY A 363 -27.96 -8.80 -6.95
C GLY A 363 -26.72 -9.56 -7.41
N THR A 364 -26.60 -9.66 -8.73
CA THR A 364 -25.49 -10.26 -9.47
C THR A 364 -25.14 -9.36 -10.66
N GLU A 365 -24.07 -9.68 -11.39
CA GLU A 365 -23.73 -9.03 -12.68
C GLU A 365 -24.80 -9.20 -13.78
N SER A 366 -25.90 -9.91 -13.50
CA SER A 366 -26.96 -10.22 -14.47
C SER A 366 -28.38 -9.97 -13.95
N ALA A 367 -28.56 -9.62 -12.66
CA ALA A 367 -29.87 -9.36 -12.07
C ALA A 367 -29.79 -8.42 -10.86
N PHE A 368 -30.83 -7.61 -10.66
CA PHE A 368 -31.00 -6.69 -9.52
C PHE A 368 -29.87 -5.67 -9.38
N PHE A 369 -29.49 -5.03 -10.48
CA PHE A 369 -28.50 -3.96 -10.51
C PHE A 369 -29.00 -2.73 -11.26
N ILE A 370 -28.31 -1.60 -11.06
CA ILE A 370 -28.34 -0.43 -11.93
C ILE A 370 -26.93 -0.23 -12.51
N ASP A 371 -26.88 0.16 -13.78
CA ASP A 371 -25.66 0.29 -14.55
C ASP A 371 -25.65 1.60 -15.33
N MET A 372 -24.52 2.29 -15.24
CA MET A 372 -24.18 3.48 -16.01
C MET A 372 -22.88 3.21 -16.75
N GLY A 373 -22.93 3.26 -18.07
CA GLY A 373 -21.79 2.83 -18.88
C GLY A 373 -21.74 3.42 -20.27
N ILE A 374 -20.66 3.07 -20.97
CA ILE A 374 -20.44 3.40 -22.37
C ILE A 374 -19.72 2.26 -23.08
N ASN A 375 -20.24 1.90 -24.26
CA ASN A 375 -19.65 0.90 -25.14
C ASN A 375 -18.33 1.37 -25.77
N SER A 376 -17.46 0.41 -26.11
CA SER A 376 -16.26 0.65 -26.91
C SER A 376 -16.61 1.09 -28.34
N ASN A 377 -15.58 1.48 -29.10
CA ASN A 377 -15.71 1.84 -30.52
C ASN A 377 -15.97 0.63 -31.44
N GLY A 378 -15.72 -0.59 -30.98
CA GLY A 378 -15.94 -1.83 -31.72
C GLY A 378 -17.11 -2.65 -31.20
N TYR A 379 -17.87 -2.14 -30.22
CA TYR A 379 -19.00 -2.85 -29.64
C TYR A 379 -20.06 -3.19 -30.69
N SER A 380 -20.48 -4.45 -30.71
CA SER A 380 -21.54 -4.97 -31.57
C SER A 380 -22.15 -6.21 -30.91
N ASN A 381 -23.22 -6.00 -30.15
CA ASN A 381 -23.95 -7.05 -29.45
C ASN A 381 -25.45 -6.98 -29.78
N THR A 382 -25.84 -7.71 -30.82
CA THR A 382 -27.23 -7.78 -31.29
C THR A 382 -28.16 -8.51 -30.32
N SER A 383 -27.64 -9.14 -29.26
CA SER A 383 -28.47 -9.76 -28.21
C SER A 383 -29.11 -8.72 -27.29
N LEU A 384 -28.59 -7.47 -27.28
CA LEU A 384 -29.13 -6.35 -26.51
C LEU A 384 -29.41 -5.15 -27.44
N PRO A 385 -30.44 -5.21 -28.32
CA PRO A 385 -30.59 -4.26 -29.43
C PRO A 385 -30.69 -2.79 -29.02
N ILE A 386 -31.25 -2.48 -27.84
CA ILE A 386 -31.36 -1.10 -27.33
C ILE A 386 -30.00 -0.56 -26.87
N LEU A 387 -29.09 -1.45 -26.43
CA LEU A 387 -27.75 -1.12 -25.94
C LEU A 387 -26.68 -1.35 -27.01
N ASP A 388 -27.05 -1.81 -28.21
CA ASP A 388 -26.10 -2.07 -29.30
C ASP A 388 -25.54 -0.76 -29.88
N GLY A 389 -24.37 -0.88 -30.52
CA GLY A 389 -23.70 0.22 -31.21
C GLY A 389 -22.44 0.74 -30.52
N ALA A 390 -21.49 1.17 -31.35
CA ALA A 390 -20.23 1.76 -30.95
C ALA A 390 -20.45 3.09 -30.20
N ASN A 391 -19.78 3.27 -29.07
CA ASN A 391 -19.85 4.47 -28.23
C ASN A 391 -21.27 4.79 -27.69
N THR A 392 -22.19 3.82 -27.71
CA THR A 392 -23.51 3.97 -27.09
C THR A 392 -23.33 4.13 -25.57
N ALA A 393 -23.76 5.27 -25.03
CA ALA A 393 -23.82 5.54 -23.60
C ALA A 393 -25.21 5.21 -23.05
N TYR A 394 -25.28 4.72 -21.83
CA TYR A 394 -26.53 4.25 -21.25
C TYR A 394 -26.61 4.42 -19.73
N LEU A 395 -27.85 4.43 -19.26
CA LEU A 395 -28.24 4.25 -17.87
C LEU A 395 -29.48 3.36 -17.84
N TYR A 396 -29.37 2.17 -17.27
CA TYR A 396 -30.49 1.23 -17.18
C TYR A 396 -30.43 0.42 -15.87
N ALA A 397 -31.54 -0.23 -15.54
CA ALA A 397 -31.62 -1.09 -14.36
C ALA A 397 -32.32 -2.41 -14.68
N THR A 398 -31.90 -3.47 -14.00
CA THR A 398 -32.47 -4.83 -14.08
C THR A 398 -33.12 -5.18 -12.74
N GLY A 399 -34.15 -4.42 -12.35
CA GLY A 399 -34.76 -4.54 -11.01
C GLY A 399 -36.27 -4.37 -11.03
N ARG A 400 -36.78 -3.60 -10.07
CA ARG A 400 -38.20 -3.19 -10.01
C ARG A 400 -38.39 -1.88 -10.80
N ASN A 401 -38.99 -0.88 -10.18
CA ASN A 401 -39.22 0.42 -10.81
C ASN A 401 -37.91 1.20 -10.94
N PHE A 402 -37.75 1.87 -12.09
CA PHE A 402 -36.67 2.81 -12.33
C PHE A 402 -37.19 4.24 -12.17
N PHE A 403 -36.82 4.89 -11.07
CA PHE A 403 -37.22 6.26 -10.78
C PHE A 403 -36.15 7.24 -11.26
N ILE A 404 -36.52 8.14 -12.18
CA ILE A 404 -35.74 9.33 -12.56
C ILE A 404 -36.55 10.55 -12.12
N GLY A 405 -35.95 11.45 -11.34
CA GLY A 405 -36.66 12.65 -10.90
C GLY A 405 -35.81 13.63 -10.12
N ASN A 406 -36.41 14.79 -9.84
CA ASN A 406 -35.84 15.85 -9.02
C ASN A 406 -36.64 15.98 -7.72
N GLY A 407 -36.04 15.63 -6.59
CA GLY A 407 -36.68 15.70 -5.26
C GLY A 407 -36.69 17.09 -4.62
N SER A 408 -36.07 18.09 -5.24
CA SER A 408 -36.04 19.45 -4.71
C SER A 408 -37.31 20.20 -5.07
N ALA A 409 -37.99 20.78 -4.07
CA ALA A 409 -39.19 21.57 -4.28
C ALA A 409 -38.96 22.69 -5.30
N GLY A 410 -39.88 22.84 -6.26
CA GLY A 410 -39.82 23.88 -7.29
C GLY A 410 -38.81 23.65 -8.42
N ARG A 411 -38.27 22.42 -8.57
CA ARG A 411 -37.32 22.09 -9.65
C ARG A 411 -37.91 21.07 -10.63
N ASP A 412 -37.55 21.26 -11.91
CA ASP A 412 -38.13 20.53 -13.03
C ASP A 412 -37.25 19.31 -13.42
N LEU A 413 -37.80 18.39 -14.20
CA LEU A 413 -37.06 17.36 -14.93
C LEU A 413 -36.95 17.78 -16.39
N ILE A 414 -35.74 17.81 -16.95
CA ILE A 414 -35.46 18.32 -18.31
C ILE A 414 -34.68 17.27 -19.10
N LEU A 415 -35.10 17.03 -20.33
CA LEU A 415 -34.48 16.11 -21.29
C LEU A 415 -34.11 16.88 -22.56
N PHE A 416 -32.87 16.73 -23.03
CA PHE A 416 -32.32 17.50 -24.14
C PHE A 416 -31.51 16.61 -25.09
N THR A 417 -31.39 17.03 -26.35
CA THR A 417 -30.58 16.39 -27.39
C THR A 417 -30.02 17.42 -28.36
N ASN A 418 -28.92 17.10 -29.05
CA ASN A 418 -28.21 17.92 -30.05
C ASN A 418 -27.24 19.00 -29.52
N GLY A 419 -26.99 19.06 -28.21
CA GLY A 419 -26.03 20.00 -27.63
C GLY A 419 -26.33 20.29 -26.17
N PHE A 420 -25.80 21.40 -25.67
CA PHE A 420 -25.95 21.85 -24.28
C PHE A 420 -26.58 23.25 -24.17
N ASP A 421 -27.08 23.80 -25.28
CA ASP A 421 -27.76 25.09 -25.28
C ASP A 421 -29.23 24.92 -24.89
N ASN A 422 -29.89 25.98 -24.42
CA ASN A 422 -31.31 25.91 -24.02
C ASN A 422 -32.25 25.51 -25.18
N ILE A 423 -31.83 25.69 -26.43
CA ILE A 423 -32.59 25.25 -27.62
C ILE A 423 -32.59 23.72 -27.80
N ASP A 424 -31.68 23.02 -27.12
CA ASP A 424 -31.54 21.57 -27.17
C ASP A 424 -32.52 20.85 -26.24
N GLU A 425 -33.22 21.56 -25.35
CA GLU A 425 -34.33 21.02 -24.57
C GLU A 425 -35.45 20.50 -25.50
N LYS A 426 -35.82 19.23 -25.34
CA LYS A 426 -36.89 18.59 -26.12
C LYS A 426 -38.11 18.25 -25.29
N MET A 427 -37.93 17.96 -24.00
CA MET A 427 -39.03 17.64 -23.11
C MET A 427 -38.74 18.11 -21.69
N ARG A 428 -39.79 18.58 -20.99
CA ARG A 428 -39.72 18.86 -19.55
C ARG A 428 -40.96 18.43 -18.80
N ILE A 429 -40.78 18.21 -17.51
CA ILE A 429 -41.85 18.08 -16.52
C ILE A 429 -41.62 19.15 -15.47
N LEU A 430 -42.55 20.11 -15.37
CA LEU A 430 -42.51 21.14 -14.34
C LEU A 430 -42.70 20.51 -12.96
N SER A 431 -42.12 21.12 -11.93
CA SER A 431 -42.43 20.81 -10.53
C SER A 431 -43.92 20.91 -10.17
N THR A 432 -44.72 21.63 -10.97
CA THR A 432 -46.19 21.72 -10.87
C THR A 432 -46.94 20.58 -11.59
N GLY A 433 -46.19 19.69 -12.26
CA GLY A 433 -46.70 18.51 -12.97
C GLY A 433 -47.20 18.76 -14.39
N ASN A 434 -46.87 19.90 -15.01
CA ASN A 434 -47.16 20.16 -16.42
C ASN A 434 -46.03 19.63 -17.31
N VAL A 435 -46.37 19.05 -18.46
CA VAL A 435 -45.42 18.47 -19.41
C VAL A 435 -45.32 19.34 -20.67
N GLY A 436 -44.10 19.68 -21.05
CA GLY A 436 -43.81 20.39 -22.30
C GLY A 436 -43.05 19.49 -23.27
N ILE A 437 -43.49 19.40 -24.53
CA ILE A 437 -42.74 18.78 -25.64
C ILE A 437 -42.42 19.87 -26.64
N GLY A 438 -41.14 20.24 -26.74
CA GLY A 438 -40.69 21.43 -27.47
C GLY A 438 -41.16 22.76 -26.86
N VAL A 439 -41.61 22.76 -25.60
CA VAL A 439 -42.14 23.93 -24.89
C VAL A 439 -41.46 24.05 -23.52
N THR A 440 -40.74 25.15 -23.29
CA THR A 440 -40.01 25.39 -22.03
C THR A 440 -40.89 25.95 -20.90
N ALA A 441 -42.08 26.44 -21.19
CA ALA A 441 -43.03 26.96 -20.18
C ALA A 441 -44.48 26.48 -20.46
N PRO A 442 -44.78 25.18 -20.27
CA PRO A 442 -46.11 24.64 -20.54
C PRO A 442 -47.15 25.21 -19.55
N ALA A 443 -48.10 25.96 -20.08
CA ALA A 443 -49.20 26.54 -19.30
C ALA A 443 -50.23 25.47 -18.87
N ASP A 444 -50.37 24.41 -19.67
CA ASP A 444 -51.31 23.32 -19.45
C ASP A 444 -50.62 22.02 -19.06
N LYS A 445 -51.41 21.01 -18.66
CA LYS A 445 -50.88 19.69 -18.27
C LYS A 445 -50.04 19.04 -19.36
N LEU A 446 -50.37 19.26 -20.63
CA LEU A 446 -49.57 18.88 -21.79
C LEU A 446 -49.59 20.04 -22.79
N SER A 447 -48.41 20.58 -23.12
CA SER A 447 -48.23 21.55 -24.20
C SER A 447 -47.23 20.99 -25.21
N VAL A 448 -47.59 21.01 -26.50
CA VAL A 448 -46.74 20.50 -27.59
C VAL A 448 -46.51 21.62 -28.60
N ALA A 449 -45.24 21.92 -28.91
CA ALA A 449 -44.88 22.81 -29.99
C ALA A 449 -44.77 22.02 -31.30
N GLY A 450 -45.86 21.97 -32.07
CA GLY A 450 -45.90 21.30 -33.37
C GLY A 450 -47.20 20.53 -33.59
N ILE A 451 -47.19 19.69 -34.62
CA ILE A 451 -48.33 18.85 -34.99
C ILE A 451 -48.39 17.64 -34.06
N VAL A 452 -49.57 17.39 -33.48
CA VAL A 452 -49.88 16.12 -32.80
C VAL A 452 -50.59 15.23 -33.82
N ALA A 453 -49.89 14.22 -34.35
CA ALA A 453 -50.38 13.32 -35.39
C ALA A 453 -50.41 11.86 -34.90
N PRO A 454 -51.33 11.02 -35.42
CA PRO A 454 -51.29 9.58 -35.19
C PRO A 454 -50.09 8.94 -35.88
N THR A 455 -49.64 7.79 -35.37
CA THR A 455 -48.51 7.04 -35.96
C THR A 455 -48.89 6.25 -37.21
N ALA A 456 -50.19 6.08 -37.48
CA ALA A 456 -50.71 5.40 -38.66
C ALA A 456 -51.94 6.15 -39.21
N ASP A 457 -52.05 6.20 -40.53
CA ASP A 457 -53.17 6.84 -41.23
C ASP A 457 -54.48 6.07 -41.00
N ASN A 458 -55.55 6.80 -40.73
CA ASN A 458 -56.92 6.29 -40.53
C ASN A 458 -57.08 5.10 -39.56
N LEU A 459 -56.21 4.95 -38.55
CA LEU A 459 -56.26 3.83 -37.60
C LEU A 459 -56.73 4.22 -36.19
N TYR A 460 -56.44 5.46 -35.77
CA TYR A 460 -56.65 5.91 -34.39
C TYR A 460 -57.69 7.04 -34.31
N SER A 461 -58.53 7.01 -33.28
CA SER A 461 -59.51 8.06 -32.96
C SER A 461 -59.01 8.97 -31.83
N LEU A 462 -59.45 10.23 -31.82
CA LEU A 462 -59.21 11.16 -30.72
C LEU A 462 -60.30 11.02 -29.65
N GLY A 463 -60.04 10.18 -28.66
CA GLY A 463 -61.00 9.83 -27.60
C GLY A 463 -61.79 8.55 -27.91
N LYS A 464 -62.71 8.19 -27.00
CA LYS A 464 -63.60 7.00 -27.12
C LYS A 464 -64.92 7.24 -26.40
N SER A 465 -65.93 6.39 -26.61
CA SER A 465 -67.27 6.54 -26.01
C SER A 465 -67.25 6.64 -24.48
N THR A 466 -66.27 6.03 -23.82
CA THR A 466 -66.05 6.07 -22.35
C THR A 466 -65.06 7.14 -21.87
N ALA A 467 -64.37 7.84 -22.77
CA ALA A 467 -63.40 8.89 -22.45
C ALA A 467 -63.45 9.97 -23.54
N ARG A 468 -64.47 10.82 -23.45
CA ARG A 468 -64.81 11.85 -24.44
C ARG A 468 -64.19 13.18 -24.04
N TRP A 469 -63.69 13.92 -25.03
CA TRP A 469 -63.34 15.32 -24.85
C TRP A 469 -64.62 16.16 -24.75
N THR A 470 -64.68 17.06 -23.77
CA THR A 470 -65.85 17.92 -23.57
C THR A 470 -66.07 18.87 -24.75
N ALA A 471 -64.98 19.36 -25.36
CA ALA A 471 -65.00 20.25 -26.52
C ALA A 471 -63.67 20.22 -27.26
N VAL A 472 -63.69 20.63 -28.53
CA VAL A 472 -62.50 20.93 -29.33
C VAL A 472 -62.55 22.42 -29.70
N TRP A 473 -61.56 23.18 -29.24
CA TRP A 473 -61.40 24.60 -29.58
C TRP A 473 -60.42 24.73 -30.73
N ALA A 474 -60.91 25.04 -31.93
CA ALA A 474 -60.12 25.18 -33.15
C ALA A 474 -60.51 26.46 -33.89
N ALA A 475 -59.54 27.10 -34.55
CA ALA A 475 -59.78 28.30 -35.36
C ALA A 475 -60.54 27.98 -36.66
N ASN A 476 -60.33 26.79 -37.22
CA ASN A 476 -61.01 26.30 -38.43
C ASN A 476 -61.79 25.01 -38.12
N GLY A 477 -62.80 24.72 -38.94
CA GLY A 477 -63.56 23.47 -38.86
C GLY A 477 -62.71 22.24 -39.20
N THR A 478 -63.17 21.07 -38.77
CA THR A 478 -62.50 19.79 -39.07
C THR A 478 -62.51 19.51 -40.56
N ILE A 479 -61.35 19.12 -41.11
CA ILE A 479 -61.25 18.62 -42.49
C ILE A 479 -61.61 17.14 -42.49
N GLN A 480 -62.68 16.80 -43.21
CA GLN A 480 -63.11 15.41 -43.44
C GLN A 480 -62.74 15.05 -44.89
N THR A 481 -61.82 14.10 -45.08
CA THR A 481 -61.36 13.70 -46.41
C THR A 481 -62.53 13.17 -47.24
N SER A 482 -62.81 13.79 -48.38
CA SER A 482 -63.98 13.45 -49.22
C SER A 482 -63.62 13.20 -50.70
N ASP A 483 -62.35 12.89 -50.96
CA ASP A 483 -61.81 12.68 -52.30
C ASP A 483 -62.53 11.54 -53.06
N ALA A 484 -62.91 11.79 -54.31
CA ALA A 484 -63.64 10.82 -55.13
C ALA A 484 -62.83 9.55 -55.40
N ARG A 485 -61.49 9.62 -55.39
CA ARG A 485 -60.59 8.47 -55.60
C ARG A 485 -60.63 7.47 -54.45
N LEU A 486 -61.13 7.89 -53.28
CA LEU A 486 -61.25 7.06 -52.08
C LEU A 486 -62.68 6.53 -51.89
N LYS A 487 -63.56 6.74 -52.87
CA LYS A 487 -64.98 6.38 -52.80
C LYS A 487 -65.36 5.45 -53.95
N THR A 488 -66.29 4.55 -53.67
CA THR A 488 -66.95 3.71 -54.67
C THR A 488 -68.47 3.77 -54.44
N ASN A 489 -69.26 3.25 -55.37
CA ASN A 489 -70.74 3.19 -55.27
C ASN A 489 -71.39 4.56 -55.01
N ILE A 490 -70.94 5.60 -55.72
CA ILE A 490 -71.48 6.96 -55.59
C ILE A 490 -72.84 7.03 -56.29
N LEU A 491 -73.93 6.99 -55.52
CA LEU A 491 -75.33 7.06 -55.99
C LEU A 491 -76.05 8.33 -55.49
N PRO A 492 -77.13 8.78 -56.14
CA PRO A 492 -77.98 9.85 -55.61
C PRO A 492 -78.54 9.51 -54.23
N LEU A 493 -78.57 10.51 -53.33
CA LEU A 493 -79.04 10.36 -51.97
C LEU A 493 -80.55 10.06 -51.93
N GLN A 494 -80.96 9.08 -51.12
CA GLN A 494 -82.36 8.65 -51.01
C GLN A 494 -83.14 9.39 -49.92
N TYR A 495 -82.41 10.03 -49.00
CA TYR A 495 -82.97 10.87 -47.95
C TYR A 495 -83.16 12.30 -48.44
N GLY A 496 -84.23 12.94 -47.99
CA GLY A 496 -84.57 14.29 -48.43
C GLY A 496 -85.57 14.96 -47.50
N LEU A 497 -86.53 15.68 -48.07
CA LEU A 497 -87.46 16.51 -47.31
C LEU A 497 -88.36 15.67 -46.39
N LYS A 498 -88.78 14.47 -46.82
CA LYS A 498 -89.69 13.63 -46.02
C LYS A 498 -89.06 13.15 -44.71
N GLU A 499 -87.77 12.77 -44.70
CA GLU A 499 -87.07 12.39 -43.47
C GLU A 499 -86.81 13.59 -42.57
N ILE A 500 -86.36 14.71 -43.15
CA ILE A 500 -86.06 15.92 -42.37
C ILE A 500 -87.31 16.44 -41.64
N LEU A 501 -88.49 16.36 -42.26
CA LEU A 501 -89.75 16.76 -41.62
C LEU A 501 -90.18 15.84 -40.45
N LEU A 502 -89.64 14.62 -40.38
CA LEU A 502 -89.90 13.68 -39.28
C LEU A 502 -88.89 13.81 -38.13
N LEU A 503 -87.77 14.51 -38.35
CA LEU A 503 -86.82 14.79 -37.28
C LEU A 503 -87.45 15.74 -36.27
N ASN A 504 -87.24 15.45 -34.98
CA ASN A 504 -87.76 16.26 -33.88
C ASN A 504 -86.61 16.96 -33.13
N PRO A 505 -86.29 18.23 -33.46
CA PRO A 505 -85.33 19.02 -32.70
C PRO A 505 -85.83 19.22 -31.26
N VAL A 506 -84.97 18.93 -30.29
CA VAL A 506 -85.28 19.06 -28.88
C VAL A 506 -84.29 20.02 -28.19
N SER A 507 -84.75 20.70 -27.16
CA SER A 507 -83.88 21.26 -26.14
C SER A 507 -83.75 20.25 -25.00
N TYR A 508 -82.56 20.11 -24.45
CA TYR A 508 -82.31 19.16 -23.38
C TYR A 508 -81.24 19.67 -22.41
N ASN A 509 -81.25 19.09 -21.22
CA ASN A 509 -80.21 19.23 -20.21
C ASN A 509 -79.59 17.86 -19.97
N TRP A 510 -78.28 17.80 -19.76
CA TRP A 510 -77.64 16.55 -19.34
C TRP A 510 -78.18 16.10 -17.99
N ILE A 511 -78.50 14.81 -17.85
CA ILE A 511 -78.92 14.24 -16.56
C ILE A 511 -77.78 14.42 -15.54
N ASN A 512 -76.58 14.04 -15.95
CA ASN A 512 -75.33 14.19 -15.19
C ASN A 512 -74.40 15.16 -15.92
N GLY A 513 -74.26 16.39 -15.42
CA GLY A 513 -73.46 17.46 -16.03
C GLY A 513 -74.02 18.85 -15.72
N ALA A 514 -73.40 19.88 -16.29
CA ALA A 514 -73.92 21.25 -16.19
C ALA A 514 -75.32 21.33 -16.82
N LYS A 515 -76.26 21.96 -16.12
CA LYS A 515 -77.66 22.16 -16.56
C LYS A 515 -77.77 23.35 -17.52
N GLU A 516 -76.93 23.33 -18.55
CA GLU A 516 -77.00 24.27 -19.64
C GLU A 516 -77.99 23.74 -20.68
N ASN A 517 -78.94 24.59 -21.10
CA ASN A 517 -79.86 24.25 -22.17
C ASN A 517 -79.07 24.03 -23.47
N LYS A 518 -78.96 22.77 -23.89
CA LYS A 518 -78.43 22.38 -25.19
C LYS A 518 -79.57 22.12 -26.15
N ILE A 519 -79.29 22.20 -27.45
CA ILE A 519 -80.22 21.84 -28.52
C ILE A 519 -79.61 20.71 -29.34
N GLY A 520 -80.46 19.88 -29.92
CA GLY A 520 -80.02 18.80 -30.80
C GLY A 520 -81.13 17.83 -31.13
N LEU A 521 -80.72 16.60 -31.44
CA LEU A 521 -81.56 15.47 -31.78
C LEU A 521 -81.27 14.31 -30.83
N ILE A 522 -82.26 13.41 -30.66
CA ILE A 522 -82.09 12.16 -29.91
C ILE A 522 -81.58 11.08 -30.86
N ALA A 523 -80.39 10.54 -30.57
CA ALA A 523 -79.70 9.58 -31.43
C ALA A 523 -80.57 8.33 -31.75
N GLN A 524 -81.32 7.83 -30.77
CA GLN A 524 -82.23 6.68 -30.93
C GLN A 524 -83.33 6.95 -31.96
N ASP A 525 -83.85 8.17 -32.04
CA ASP A 525 -84.91 8.52 -32.97
C ASP A 525 -84.35 8.75 -34.37
N VAL A 526 -83.18 9.39 -34.46
CA VAL A 526 -82.47 9.57 -35.74
C VAL A 526 -82.06 8.22 -36.33
N LYS A 527 -81.60 7.27 -35.50
CA LYS A 527 -81.16 5.94 -35.96
C LYS A 527 -82.27 5.15 -36.69
N LYS A 528 -83.54 5.40 -36.35
CA LYS A 528 -84.70 4.77 -37.02
C LYS A 528 -84.97 5.35 -38.42
N LEU A 529 -84.51 6.57 -38.69
CA LEU A 529 -84.81 7.32 -39.92
C LEU A 529 -83.60 7.38 -40.86
N ILE A 530 -82.43 7.73 -40.30
CA ILE A 530 -81.16 7.92 -41.02
C ILE A 530 -80.06 7.24 -40.17
N PRO A 531 -79.93 5.90 -40.20
CA PRO A 531 -79.03 5.16 -39.33
C PRO A 531 -77.55 5.51 -39.51
N GLU A 532 -77.14 5.93 -40.71
CA GLU A 532 -75.74 6.16 -41.07
C GLU A 532 -75.08 7.29 -40.26
N VAL A 533 -75.86 8.29 -39.85
CA VAL A 533 -75.34 9.41 -39.06
C VAL A 533 -75.20 9.10 -37.57
N VAL A 534 -75.60 7.90 -37.14
CA VAL A 534 -75.55 7.47 -35.74
C VAL A 534 -74.49 6.40 -35.57
N SER A 535 -73.51 6.67 -34.71
CA SER A 535 -72.44 5.72 -34.39
C SER A 535 -72.72 4.97 -33.10
N GLY A 536 -72.30 3.70 -33.07
CA GLY A 536 -72.35 2.83 -31.90
C GLY A 536 -73.56 1.90 -31.82
N ASP A 537 -73.44 0.94 -30.92
CA ASP A 537 -74.48 -0.04 -30.61
C ASP A 537 -75.00 0.19 -29.20
N GLU A 538 -76.30 0.48 -29.08
CA GLU A 538 -76.98 0.80 -27.83
C GLU A 538 -76.90 -0.34 -26.80
N SER A 539 -76.67 -1.57 -27.25
CA SER A 539 -76.48 -2.72 -26.36
C SER A 539 -75.11 -2.76 -25.67
N THR A 540 -74.10 -2.07 -26.22
CA THR A 540 -72.71 -2.16 -25.76
C THR A 540 -72.08 -0.81 -25.43
N GLU A 541 -72.55 0.28 -26.03
CA GLU A 541 -72.03 1.62 -25.82
C GLU A 541 -73.08 2.73 -25.99
N LEU A 542 -72.67 3.95 -25.65
CA LEU A 542 -73.50 5.14 -25.86
C LEU A 542 -73.56 5.47 -27.35
N LEU A 543 -74.76 5.69 -27.86
CA LEU A 543 -74.95 6.18 -29.23
C LEU A 543 -74.42 7.61 -29.38
N GLY A 544 -73.63 7.83 -30.43
CA GLY A 544 -73.14 9.14 -30.86
C GLY A 544 -73.76 9.57 -32.18
N MET A 545 -73.73 10.86 -32.50
CA MET A 545 -74.22 11.38 -33.78
C MET A 545 -73.15 12.18 -34.51
N ASN A 546 -73.01 11.92 -35.82
CA ASN A 546 -72.25 12.76 -36.74
C ASN A 546 -73.18 13.80 -37.39
N TYR A 547 -73.36 14.95 -36.75
CA TYR A 547 -74.21 16.02 -37.27
C TYR A 547 -73.78 16.55 -38.65
N ALA A 548 -72.50 16.44 -39.01
CA ALA A 548 -72.02 16.88 -40.32
C ALA A 548 -72.60 16.03 -41.47
N GLU A 549 -72.91 14.77 -41.22
CA GLU A 549 -73.50 13.88 -42.21
C GLU A 549 -75.00 14.12 -42.46
N LEU A 550 -75.66 14.96 -41.65
CA LEU A 550 -77.01 15.46 -41.96
C LEU A 550 -77.00 16.57 -43.03
N VAL A 551 -75.86 17.22 -43.27
CA VAL A 551 -75.77 18.34 -44.22
C VAL A 551 -76.12 17.90 -45.66
N PRO A 552 -75.59 16.79 -46.21
CA PRO A 552 -76.03 16.28 -47.51
C PRO A 552 -77.54 16.02 -47.60
N VAL A 553 -78.16 15.54 -46.52
CA VAL A 553 -79.61 15.30 -46.45
C VAL A 553 -80.38 16.61 -46.52
N LEU A 554 -79.94 17.62 -45.75
CA LEU A 554 -80.51 18.97 -45.78
C LEU A 554 -80.36 19.63 -47.16
N ILE A 555 -79.20 19.48 -47.82
CA ILE A 555 -78.99 19.96 -49.19
C ILE A 555 -80.02 19.34 -50.13
N ASN A 556 -80.23 18.02 -50.05
CA ASN A 556 -81.21 17.36 -50.90
C ASN A 556 -82.66 17.79 -50.57
N ALA A 557 -83.01 17.90 -49.29
CA ALA A 557 -84.30 18.38 -48.83
C ALA A 557 -84.62 19.80 -49.34
N VAL A 558 -83.65 20.72 -49.32
CA VAL A 558 -83.80 22.08 -49.86
C VAL A 558 -84.00 22.05 -51.38
N LYS A 559 -83.27 21.19 -52.10
CA LYS A 559 -83.46 21.02 -53.56
C LYS A 559 -84.87 20.50 -53.89
N GLU A 560 -85.37 19.53 -53.13
CA GLU A 560 -86.73 19.02 -53.27
C GLU A 560 -87.78 20.09 -52.94
N GLN A 561 -87.59 20.82 -51.84
CA GLN A 561 -88.46 21.93 -51.44
C GLN A 561 -88.49 23.03 -52.52
N GLN A 562 -87.34 23.40 -53.09
CA GLN A 562 -87.27 24.36 -54.19
C GLN A 562 -88.05 23.85 -55.42
N GLY A 563 -87.94 22.56 -55.74
CA GLY A 563 -88.72 21.95 -56.83
C GLY A 563 -90.24 22.03 -56.60
N GLN A 564 -90.70 21.84 -55.37
CA GLN A 564 -92.12 22.02 -55.01
C GLN A 564 -92.55 23.49 -55.14
N ILE A 565 -91.72 24.43 -54.70
CA ILE A 565 -91.98 25.88 -54.83
C ILE A 565 -92.06 26.29 -56.30
N ASP A 566 -91.14 25.82 -57.15
CA ASP A 566 -91.14 26.10 -58.59
C ASP A 566 -92.41 25.54 -59.27
N SER A 567 -92.86 24.36 -58.86
CA SER A 567 -94.13 23.77 -59.32
C SER A 567 -95.33 24.61 -58.89
N MET A 568 -95.39 25.03 -57.62
CA MET A 568 -96.43 25.92 -57.12
C MET A 568 -96.44 27.27 -57.85
N MET A 569 -95.28 27.89 -58.10
CA MET A 569 -95.18 29.14 -58.86
C MET A 569 -95.68 29.00 -60.30
N LYS A 570 -95.35 27.88 -60.98
CA LYS A 570 -95.90 27.58 -62.32
C LYS A 570 -97.41 27.46 -62.30
N GLN A 571 -97.97 26.78 -61.29
CA GLN A 571 -99.43 26.66 -61.13
C GLN A 571 -100.09 28.02 -60.87
N VAL A 572 -99.52 28.84 -59.99
CA VAL A 572 -100.02 30.20 -59.71
C VAL A 572 -100.00 31.05 -60.99
N LYS A 573 -98.89 31.04 -61.75
CA LYS A 573 -98.79 31.76 -63.02
C LYS A 573 -99.84 31.30 -64.04
N ALA A 574 -100.04 29.99 -64.19
CA ALA A 574 -101.07 29.44 -65.07
C ALA A 574 -102.50 29.85 -64.62
N ILE A 575 -102.74 29.93 -63.31
CA ILE A 575 -104.02 30.41 -62.76
C ILE A 575 -104.22 31.90 -63.04
N GLU A 576 -103.21 32.75 -62.85
CA GLU A 576 -103.28 34.18 -63.15
C GLU A 576 -103.54 34.46 -64.63
N GLU A 577 -102.86 33.74 -65.53
CA GLU A 577 -103.07 33.81 -66.98
C GLU A 577 -104.52 33.41 -67.35
N SER A 578 -105.08 32.38 -66.71
CA SER A 578 -106.47 31.95 -66.93
C SER A 578 -107.55 32.92 -66.40
N LYS A 579 -107.24 33.73 -65.37
CA LYS A 579 -108.13 34.77 -64.84
C LYS A 579 -108.08 36.05 -65.65
N GLY A 580 -106.94 36.38 -66.26
CA GLY A 580 -106.77 37.50 -67.18
C GLY A 580 -107.63 37.37 -68.45
N THR A 581 -107.90 36.15 -68.91
CA THR A 581 -108.74 35.89 -70.09
C THR A 581 -110.25 36.06 -69.80
N LYS A 582 -110.70 35.87 -68.56
CA LYS A 582 -112.12 35.99 -68.17
C LYS A 582 -112.61 37.42 -67.94
N LYS A 583 -111.73 38.43 -67.84
CA LYS A 583 -112.10 39.85 -67.71
C LYS A 583 -112.22 40.60 -69.06
N LYS A 584 -112.02 39.91 -70.20
CA LYS A 584 -112.10 40.49 -71.56
C LYS A 584 -113.31 40.03 -72.38
N ASN A 585 -114.29 39.37 -71.77
CA ASN A 585 -115.59 39.08 -72.40
C ASN A 585 -116.69 39.91 -71.74
#